data_AF-A0A0F9FXS6-F1
#
_entry.id   AF-A0A0F9FXS6-F1
#
_cell.length_a   1.000
_cell.length_b   1.000
_cell.length_c   1.000
_cell.angle_alpha   90.00
_cell.angle_beta   90.00
_cell.angle_gamma   90.00
#
_symmetry.space_group_name_H-M   'P 1'
#
loop_
_entity.id
_entity.type
_entity.pdbx_description
1 polymer ?
#
loop_
_entity_poly.entity_id
_entity_poly.type
_entity_poly.pdbx_seq_one_letter_code
_entity_poly.pdbx_strand_id
1 'polypeptide(L)'
;ELLNHYHRPWWWIENNPAGGGRQVIKKAVELGYKKLGHKGDVRWSQLDKTEELNKIGFNTNERSRADLFGALIPAINDVQLRVYNEKGLKHFYNMIRNANKNGKIEAISSTHDDYVIMAGICYLKKRDARQEMIKPIETLTFDKPDVPPVIQKLIDRRQYA
;
A
#
# COMPACT_ATOMS: atom_id res chain seq x y z
N GLU A 1 5.44 8.52 -13.13
CA GLU A 1 4.87 9.83 -12.70
C GLU A 1 4.59 9.87 -11.19
N LEU A 2 3.65 9.09 -10.65
CA LEU A 2 3.31 9.11 -9.21
C LEU A 2 4.51 8.92 -8.27
N LEU A 3 5.41 7.97 -8.56
CA LEU A 3 6.59 7.73 -7.73
C LEU A 3 7.49 8.98 -7.62
N ASN A 4 7.54 9.82 -8.64
CA ASN A 4 8.33 11.06 -8.59
C ASN A 4 7.62 12.12 -7.74
N HIS A 5 6.29 12.26 -7.86
CA HIS A 5 5.49 13.16 -7.02
C HIS A 5 5.60 12.82 -5.53
N TYR A 6 5.69 11.53 -5.19
CA TYR A 6 5.84 11.06 -3.81
C TYR A 6 7.30 10.87 -3.37
N HIS A 7 8.25 11.57 -4.03
CA HIS A 7 9.68 11.56 -3.68
C HIS A 7 10.33 10.18 -3.64
N ARG A 8 9.91 9.29 -4.56
CA ARG A 8 10.38 7.90 -4.69
C ARG A 8 10.26 7.19 -3.33
N PRO A 9 9.03 6.88 -2.87
CA PRO A 9 8.81 6.30 -1.54
C PRO A 9 9.29 4.85 -1.46
N TRP A 10 9.40 4.31 -0.25
CA TRP A 10 9.52 2.86 -0.12
C TRP A 10 8.27 2.16 -0.67
N TRP A 11 8.49 1.14 -1.50
CA TRP A 11 7.44 0.43 -2.21
C TRP A 11 7.49 -1.07 -1.90
N TRP A 12 6.56 -1.50 -1.04
CA TRP A 12 6.35 -2.91 -0.68
C TRP A 12 5.33 -3.55 -1.62
N ILE A 13 5.70 -3.72 -2.89
CA ILE A 13 4.84 -4.41 -3.88
C ILE A 13 4.53 -5.82 -3.39
N GLU A 14 3.25 -6.21 -3.43
CA GLU A 14 2.87 -7.61 -3.17
C GLU A 14 3.56 -8.53 -4.19
N ASN A 15 4.40 -9.44 -3.70
CA ASN A 15 5.34 -10.21 -4.51
C ASN A 15 4.80 -11.59 -4.92
N ASN A 16 3.57 -11.64 -5.43
CA ASN A 16 2.97 -12.91 -5.85
C ASN A 16 3.79 -13.57 -6.99
N PRO A 17 4.37 -14.78 -6.78
CA PRO A 17 5.20 -15.46 -7.79
C PRO A 17 4.45 -15.81 -9.07
N ALA A 18 3.14 -16.09 -8.97
CA ALA A 18 2.27 -16.45 -10.09
C ALA A 18 1.49 -15.26 -10.67
N GLY A 19 1.60 -14.08 -10.07
CA GLY A 19 0.81 -12.89 -10.42
C GLY A 19 1.62 -11.75 -11.04
N GLY A 20 0.94 -10.62 -11.25
CA GLY A 20 1.54 -9.40 -11.82
C GLY A 20 2.63 -8.77 -10.95
N GLY A 21 2.65 -9.05 -9.63
CA GLY A 21 3.58 -8.45 -8.67
C GLY A 21 5.07 -8.62 -9.04
N ARG A 22 5.48 -9.84 -9.42
CA ARG A 22 6.85 -10.11 -9.91
C ARG A 22 7.21 -9.25 -11.12
N GLN A 23 6.27 -9.07 -12.06
CA GLN A 23 6.50 -8.26 -13.26
C GLN A 23 6.61 -6.78 -12.93
N VAL A 24 5.83 -6.28 -11.97
CA VAL A 24 5.95 -4.89 -11.49
C VAL A 24 7.32 -4.66 -10.85
N ILE A 25 7.78 -5.58 -9.98
CA ILE A 25 9.10 -5.48 -9.33
C ILE A 25 10.21 -5.52 -10.39
N LYS A 26 10.11 -6.45 -11.35
CA LYS A 26 11.01 -6.54 -12.51
C LYS A 26 11.10 -5.20 -13.22
N LYS A 27 9.96 -4.67 -13.66
CA LYS A 27 9.93 -3.39 -14.38
C LYS A 27 10.50 -2.24 -13.55
N ALA A 28 10.26 -2.23 -12.24
CA ALA A 28 10.84 -1.23 -11.35
C ALA A 28 12.38 -1.33 -11.27
N VAL A 29 12.94 -2.54 -11.23
CA VAL A 29 14.40 -2.78 -11.28
C VAL A 29 14.99 -2.31 -12.60
N GLU A 30 14.36 -2.65 -13.74
CA GLU A 30 14.74 -2.15 -15.07
C GLU A 30 14.80 -0.63 -15.13
N LEU A 31 13.85 0.05 -14.50
CA LEU A 31 13.76 1.51 -14.43
C LEU A 31 14.67 2.12 -13.35
N GLY A 32 15.53 1.32 -12.70
CA GLY A 32 16.48 1.80 -11.69
C GLY A 32 15.83 2.23 -10.37
N TYR A 33 14.65 1.70 -10.04
CA TYR A 33 14.00 1.95 -8.75
C TYR A 33 14.68 1.14 -7.62
N LYS A 34 15.03 1.80 -6.51
CA LYS A 34 15.86 1.18 -5.46
C LYS A 34 15.09 0.78 -4.20
N LYS A 35 14.03 1.50 -3.84
CA LYS A 35 13.33 1.31 -2.57
C LYS A 35 12.20 0.26 -2.67
N LEU A 36 12.55 -0.98 -2.98
CA LEU A 36 11.61 -2.08 -3.27
C LEU A 36 11.27 -2.95 -2.04
N GLY A 37 11.21 -2.35 -0.85
CA GLY A 37 10.88 -3.08 0.38
C GLY A 37 11.91 -4.14 0.78
N HIS A 38 13.14 -4.03 0.27
CA HIS A 38 14.27 -4.91 0.55
C HIS A 38 15.47 -4.07 1.02
N LYS A 39 16.30 -4.62 1.91
CA LYS A 39 17.53 -3.94 2.32
C LYS A 39 18.60 -4.11 1.23
N GLY A 40 19.06 -3.00 0.66
CA GLY A 40 20.07 -3.00 -0.40
C GLY A 40 19.47 -3.13 -1.80
N ASP A 41 20.37 -3.24 -2.78
CA ASP A 41 20.00 -3.25 -4.19
C ASP A 41 19.40 -4.59 -4.62
N VAL A 42 18.24 -4.52 -5.27
CA VAL A 42 17.58 -5.68 -5.87
C VAL A 42 18.10 -5.88 -7.29
N ARG A 43 18.56 -7.10 -7.59
CA ARG A 43 19.03 -7.49 -8.93
C ARG A 43 17.96 -8.28 -9.67
N TRP A 44 17.91 -8.12 -10.98
CA TRP A 44 16.97 -8.83 -11.84
C TRP A 44 17.00 -10.35 -11.66
N SER A 45 18.20 -10.93 -11.56
CA SER A 45 18.40 -12.38 -11.39
C SER A 45 17.87 -12.94 -10.07
N GLN A 46 17.66 -12.11 -9.05
CA GLN A 46 17.02 -12.54 -7.79
C GLN A 46 15.52 -12.78 -7.98
N LEU A 47 14.89 -12.11 -8.95
CA LEU A 47 13.45 -12.14 -9.16
C LEU A 47 12.96 -13.43 -9.84
N ASP A 48 13.88 -14.29 -10.28
CA ASP A 48 13.56 -15.59 -10.87
C ASP A 48 13.58 -16.74 -9.86
N LYS A 49 14.10 -16.50 -8.65
CA LYS A 49 14.13 -17.49 -7.57
C LYS A 49 13.07 -17.14 -6.53
N THR A 50 12.16 -18.07 -6.25
CA THR A 50 11.03 -17.86 -5.32
C THR A 50 11.50 -17.44 -3.92
N GLU A 51 12.58 -18.05 -3.42
CA GLU A 51 13.13 -17.78 -2.09
C GLU A 51 13.67 -16.35 -1.97
N GLU A 52 14.23 -15.82 -3.06
CA GLU A 52 14.74 -14.45 -3.14
C GLU A 52 13.61 -13.45 -3.38
N LEU A 53 12.67 -13.75 -4.28
CA LEU A 53 11.48 -12.93 -4.51
C LEU A 53 10.68 -12.72 -3.22
N ASN A 54 10.54 -13.76 -2.40
CA ASN A 54 9.84 -13.70 -1.10
C ASN A 54 10.43 -12.67 -0.12
N LYS A 55 11.68 -12.24 -0.32
CA LYS A 55 12.38 -11.24 0.50
C LYS A 55 12.26 -9.81 -0.06
N ILE A 56 11.66 -9.63 -1.23
CA ILE A 56 11.57 -8.35 -1.95
C ILE A 56 10.11 -7.93 -2.00
N GLY A 57 9.79 -6.71 -1.58
CA GLY A 57 8.41 -6.25 -1.47
C GLY A 57 7.67 -6.84 -0.27
N PHE A 58 6.42 -7.25 -0.47
CA PHE A 58 5.56 -7.86 0.56
C PHE A 58 5.12 -9.26 0.15
N ASN A 59 5.48 -10.26 0.95
CA ASN A 59 5.01 -11.63 0.75
C ASN A 59 3.72 -11.89 1.51
N THR A 60 2.63 -12.06 0.77
CA THR A 60 1.31 -12.38 1.33
C THR A 60 1.18 -13.88 1.56
N ASN A 61 1.19 -14.27 2.83
CA ASN A 61 0.89 -15.61 3.32
C ASN A 61 -0.06 -15.50 4.52
N GLU A 62 -0.45 -16.62 5.12
CA GLU A 62 -1.40 -16.63 6.23
C GLU A 62 -0.93 -15.78 7.42
N ARG A 63 0.35 -15.90 7.78
CA ARG A 63 0.94 -15.13 8.88
C ARG A 63 1.00 -13.65 8.56
N SER A 64 1.51 -13.26 7.39
CA SER A 64 1.62 -11.85 7.03
C SER A 64 0.26 -11.18 6.80
N ARG A 65 -0.78 -11.94 6.38
CA ARG A 65 -2.18 -11.46 6.40
C ARG A 65 -2.68 -11.22 7.82
N ALA A 66 -2.39 -12.13 8.76
CA ALA A 66 -2.77 -11.94 10.15
C ALA A 66 -2.11 -10.68 10.73
N ASP A 67 -0.81 -10.49 10.49
CA ASP A 67 -0.06 -9.29 10.89
C ASP A 67 -0.65 -8.02 10.24
N LEU A 68 -0.98 -8.08 8.94
CA LEU A 68 -1.59 -6.97 8.20
C LEU A 68 -2.91 -6.53 8.82
N PHE A 69 -3.84 -7.46 9.06
CA PHE A 69 -5.13 -7.10 9.65
C PHE A 69 -5.03 -6.78 11.13
N GLY A 70 -4.09 -7.39 11.85
CA GLY A 70 -3.76 -7.03 13.24
C GLY A 70 -3.26 -5.59 13.39
N ALA A 71 -2.56 -5.06 12.38
CA ALA A 71 -2.18 -3.66 12.33
C ALA A 71 -3.29 -2.74 11.78
N LEU A 72 -4.01 -3.18 10.75
CA LEU A 72 -4.98 -2.36 10.02
C LEU A 72 -6.28 -2.11 10.81
N ILE A 73 -6.83 -3.12 11.49
CA ILE A 73 -8.09 -2.96 12.22
C ILE A 73 -7.99 -1.92 13.33
N PRO A 74 -6.98 -1.97 14.24
CA PRO A 74 -6.81 -0.92 15.24
C PRO A 74 -6.64 0.46 14.62
N ALA A 75 -5.90 0.56 13.51
CA ALA A 75 -5.70 1.82 12.80
C ALA A 75 -7.00 2.47 12.31
N ILE A 76 -7.94 1.64 11.82
CA ILE A 76 -9.25 2.09 11.36
C ILE A 76 -10.08 2.54 12.57
N ASN A 77 -10.13 1.73 13.62
CA ASN A 77 -10.89 2.03 14.85
C ASN A 77 -10.39 3.32 15.53
N ASP A 78 -9.08 3.56 15.48
CA ASP A 78 -8.43 4.76 16.02
C ASP A 78 -8.42 5.95 15.03
N VAL A 79 -9.11 5.84 13.90
CA VAL A 79 -9.23 6.91 12.88
C VAL A 79 -7.87 7.41 12.35
N GLN A 80 -6.89 6.51 12.27
CA GLN A 80 -5.53 6.83 11.81
C GLN A 80 -5.37 6.78 10.29
N LEU A 81 -6.42 6.37 9.56
CA LEU A 81 -6.45 6.23 8.11
C LEU A 81 -7.54 7.11 7.52
N ARG A 82 -7.21 7.82 6.44
CA ARG A 82 -8.17 8.58 5.63
C ARG A 82 -8.14 8.05 4.20
N VAL A 83 -9.28 7.62 3.69
CA VAL A 83 -9.44 7.10 2.33
C VAL A 83 -10.22 8.12 1.51
N TYR A 84 -9.55 8.80 0.58
CA TYR A 84 -10.18 9.80 -0.28
C TYR A 84 -10.83 9.21 -1.53
N ASN A 85 -10.45 8.00 -1.92
CA ASN A 85 -10.99 7.33 -3.10
C ASN A 85 -12.27 6.57 -2.73
N GLU A 86 -13.41 7.00 -3.26
CA GLU A 86 -14.72 6.38 -2.97
C GLU A 86 -14.77 4.89 -3.36
N LYS A 87 -14.22 4.51 -4.51
CA LYS A 87 -14.16 3.11 -4.96
C LYS A 87 -13.29 2.27 -4.01
N GLY A 88 -12.14 2.82 -3.61
CA GLY A 88 -11.26 2.19 -2.62
C GLY A 88 -11.94 2.02 -1.26
N LEU A 89 -12.73 3.01 -0.83
CA LEU A 89 -13.51 2.94 0.41
C LEU A 89 -14.54 1.80 0.38
N LYS A 90 -15.20 1.57 -0.77
CA LYS A 90 -16.16 0.44 -0.93
C LYS A 90 -15.50 -0.91 -0.65
N HIS A 91 -14.22 -1.10 -0.97
CA HIS A 91 -13.53 -2.36 -0.68
C HIS A 91 -13.46 -2.63 0.83
N PHE A 92 -13.32 -1.60 1.68
CA PHE A 92 -13.31 -1.77 3.14
C PHE A 92 -14.66 -2.27 3.67
N TYR A 93 -15.77 -1.76 3.14
CA TYR A 93 -17.12 -2.20 3.53
C TYR A 93 -17.43 -3.63 3.12
N ASN A 94 -16.74 -4.14 2.10
CA ASN A 94 -16.91 -5.50 1.61
C ASN A 94 -16.07 -6.53 2.36
N MET A 95 -15.31 -6.13 3.38
CA MET A 95 -14.50 -7.05 4.18
C MET A 95 -15.36 -7.74 5.25
N ILE A 96 -15.24 -9.06 5.33
CA ILE A 96 -15.94 -9.89 6.32
C ILE A 96 -14.96 -10.80 7.04
N ARG A 97 -15.34 -11.22 8.25
CA ARG A 97 -14.69 -12.34 8.95
C ARG A 97 -15.45 -13.62 8.61
N ASN A 98 -14.86 -14.48 7.78
CA ASN A 98 -15.52 -15.71 7.33
C ASN A 98 -15.40 -16.83 8.37
N ALA A 99 -16.50 -17.10 9.08
CA ALA A 99 -16.58 -18.16 10.08
C ALA A 99 -16.31 -19.56 9.50
N ASN A 100 -16.69 -19.80 8.24
CA ASN A 100 -16.49 -21.09 7.56
C ASN A 100 -15.03 -21.32 7.13
N LYS A 101 -14.17 -20.30 7.25
CA LYS A 101 -12.73 -20.37 6.97
C LYS A 101 -11.91 -19.97 8.19
N ASN A 102 -12.25 -20.54 9.36
CA ASN A 102 -11.56 -20.30 10.62
C ASN A 102 -11.44 -18.82 11.01
N GLY A 103 -12.44 -18.00 10.67
CA GLY A 103 -12.43 -16.58 10.95
C GLY A 103 -11.43 -15.78 10.10
N LYS A 104 -11.02 -16.31 8.93
CA LYS A 104 -10.21 -15.56 7.97
C LYS A 104 -10.95 -14.30 7.55
N ILE A 105 -10.27 -13.16 7.63
CA ILE A 105 -10.77 -11.90 7.08
C ILE A 105 -10.58 -11.96 5.57
N GLU A 106 -11.62 -11.69 4.77
CA GLU A 106 -11.59 -11.69 3.30
C GLU A 106 -12.71 -10.81 2.73
N ALA A 107 -12.68 -10.53 1.43
CA ALA A 107 -13.79 -9.86 0.76
C ALA A 107 -15.02 -10.79 0.69
N ILE A 108 -16.21 -10.21 0.69
CA ILE A 108 -17.45 -10.94 0.33
C ILE A 108 -17.28 -11.54 -1.07
N SER A 109 -17.89 -12.70 -1.30
CA SER A 109 -17.87 -13.37 -2.61
C SER A 109 -18.18 -12.40 -3.76
N SER A 110 -17.40 -12.48 -4.83
CA SER A 110 -17.50 -11.61 -6.02
C SER A 110 -17.20 -10.12 -5.79
N THR A 111 -16.45 -9.79 -4.74
CA THR A 111 -15.95 -8.43 -4.48
C THR A 111 -14.42 -8.40 -4.34
N HIS A 112 -13.83 -7.20 -4.33
CA HIS A 112 -12.39 -6.98 -4.34
C HIS A 112 -11.86 -6.51 -2.97
N ASP A 113 -10.70 -7.00 -2.56
CA ASP A 113 -9.95 -6.52 -1.37
C ASP A 113 -8.65 -5.78 -1.72
N ASP A 114 -8.31 -5.61 -3.00
CA ASP A 114 -7.01 -5.08 -3.45
C ASP A 114 -6.61 -3.77 -2.75
N TYR A 115 -7.55 -2.83 -2.64
CA TYR A 115 -7.32 -1.53 -1.99
C TYR A 115 -7.06 -1.67 -0.48
N VAL A 116 -7.77 -2.59 0.19
CA VAL A 116 -7.63 -2.87 1.63
C VAL A 116 -6.27 -3.51 1.89
N ILE A 117 -5.88 -4.48 1.04
CA ILE A 117 -4.57 -5.14 1.13
C ILE A 117 -3.44 -4.13 0.91
N MET A 118 -3.52 -3.32 -0.14
CA MET A 118 -2.54 -2.25 -0.39
C MET A 118 -2.41 -1.29 0.79
N ALA A 119 -3.54 -0.78 1.31
CA ALA A 119 -3.54 0.14 2.46
C ALA A 119 -2.98 -0.52 3.73
N GLY A 120 -3.32 -1.79 3.95
CA GLY A 120 -2.79 -2.60 5.05
C GLY A 120 -1.28 -2.79 4.98
N ILE A 121 -0.74 -3.10 3.79
CA ILE A 121 0.72 -3.22 3.58
C ILE A 121 1.40 -1.89 3.91
N CYS A 122 0.92 -0.77 3.35
CA CYS A 122 1.48 0.55 3.62
C CYS A 122 1.45 0.90 5.11
N TYR A 123 0.34 0.63 5.79
CA TYR A 123 0.21 0.94 7.21
C TYR A 123 1.10 0.05 8.09
N LEU A 124 1.14 -1.26 7.82
CA LEU A 124 2.02 -2.21 8.51
C LEU A 124 3.50 -1.82 8.36
N LYS A 125 3.89 -1.39 7.16
CA LYS A 125 5.28 -1.03 6.80
C LYS A 125 5.65 0.42 7.07
N LYS A 126 4.72 1.24 7.60
CA LYS A 126 4.99 2.67 7.86
C LYS A 126 6.18 2.91 8.79
N ARG A 127 6.47 1.99 9.71
CA ARG A 127 7.61 2.10 10.63
C ARG A 127 8.94 1.85 9.94
N ASP A 128 8.95 0.97 8.93
CA ASP A 128 10.14 0.69 8.12
C ASP A 128 10.49 1.91 7.24
N ALA A 129 9.49 2.73 6.88
CA ALA A 129 9.68 3.97 6.11
C ALA A 129 10.11 5.20 6.94
N ARG A 130 9.92 5.19 8.27
CA ARG A 130 10.12 6.36 9.16
C ARG A 130 11.56 6.87 9.25
N GLN A 131 12.53 6.20 8.62
CA GLN A 131 13.94 6.57 8.68
C GLN A 131 14.32 7.75 7.77
N GLU A 132 13.44 8.18 6.88
CA GLU A 132 13.73 9.28 5.95
C GLU A 132 12.85 10.50 6.28
N MET A 133 13.48 11.66 6.53
CA MET A 133 12.76 12.94 6.54
C MET A 133 12.31 13.26 5.13
N ILE A 134 11.03 13.02 4.83
CA ILE A 134 10.42 13.36 3.56
C ILE A 134 9.82 14.76 3.68
N LYS A 135 10.10 15.64 2.72
CA LYS A 135 9.39 16.93 2.61
C LYS A 135 7.87 16.68 2.59
N PRO A 136 7.05 17.52 3.23
CA PRO A 136 5.60 17.41 3.13
C PRO A 136 5.18 17.34 1.65
N ILE A 137 4.33 16.39 1.29
CA ILE A 137 3.80 16.30 -0.07
C ILE A 137 2.89 17.51 -0.26
N GLU A 138 3.26 18.40 -1.19
CA GLU A 138 2.66 19.73 -1.31
C GLU A 138 1.24 19.75 -1.91
N THR A 139 0.71 18.65 -2.47
CA THR A 139 -0.64 18.70 -3.06
C THR A 139 -1.47 17.43 -2.87
N LEU A 140 -2.77 17.61 -2.57
CA LEU A 140 -3.84 16.59 -2.68
C LEU A 140 -4.45 16.55 -4.09
N THR A 141 -3.93 17.40 -4.97
CA THR A 141 -4.51 17.79 -6.25
C THR A 141 -3.35 17.79 -7.22
N PHE A 142 -3.26 16.74 -8.03
CA PHE A 142 -2.19 16.53 -9.01
C PHE A 142 -2.25 17.60 -10.12
N ASP A 143 -1.95 18.86 -9.78
CA ASP A 143 -1.96 20.04 -10.65
C ASP A 143 -3.24 20.19 -11.49
N LYS A 144 -4.36 19.62 -11.00
CA LYS A 144 -5.67 19.74 -11.63
C LYS A 144 -6.33 21.05 -11.21
N PRO A 145 -6.86 21.84 -12.17
CA PRO A 145 -7.54 23.11 -11.86
C PRO A 145 -8.80 22.90 -11.01
N ASP A 146 -9.44 21.73 -11.11
CA ASP A 146 -10.65 21.40 -10.36
C ASP A 146 -10.35 20.53 -9.14
N VAL A 147 -10.33 21.19 -7.98
CA VAL A 147 -10.24 20.55 -6.66
C VAL A 147 -11.65 20.30 -6.13
N PRO A 148 -12.06 19.05 -5.82
CA PRO A 148 -13.34 18.78 -5.18
C PRO A 148 -13.53 19.62 -3.91
N PRO A 149 -14.71 20.20 -3.63
CA PRO A 149 -14.92 21.12 -2.50
C PRO A 149 -14.52 20.56 -1.13
N VAL A 150 -14.62 19.25 -0.94
CA VAL A 150 -14.17 18.55 0.28
C VAL A 150 -12.65 18.59 0.43
N ILE A 151 -11.91 18.44 -0.67
CA ILE A 151 -10.44 18.52 -0.67
C ILE A 151 -10.01 19.98 -0.47
N GLN A 152 -10.70 20.94 -1.10
CA GLN A 152 -10.42 22.37 -0.92
C GLN A 152 -10.57 22.78 0.55
N LYS A 153 -11.66 22.40 1.22
CA LYS A 153 -11.88 22.65 2.65
C LYS A 153 -10.77 22.08 3.55
N LEU A 154 -10.15 20.96 3.16
CA LEU A 154 -9.05 20.36 3.91
C LEU A 154 -7.72 21.09 3.69
N ILE A 155 -7.49 21.61 2.48
CA ILE A 155 -6.35 22.47 2.15
C ILE A 155 -6.45 23.77 2.96
N ASP A 156 -7.61 24.43 2.92
CA ASP A 156 -7.83 25.71 3.60
C ASP A 156 -7.61 25.58 5.11
N ARG A 157 -8.11 24.50 5.74
CA ARG A 157 -7.90 24.24 7.18
C ARG A 157 -6.43 24.08 7.58
N ARG A 158 -5.55 23.67 6.67
CA ARG A 158 -4.10 23.54 6.95
C ARG A 158 -3.36 24.87 6.87
N GLN A 159 -3.91 25.89 6.20
CA GLN A 159 -3.27 27.20 6.12
C GLN A 159 -3.46 28.06 7.38
N TYR A 160 -4.38 27.66 8.27
CA TYR A 160 -4.71 28.39 9.51
C TYR A 160 -4.34 27.64 10.79
N ALA A 161 -3.49 26.60 10.69
CA ALA A 161 -2.97 25.82 11.82
C ALA A 161 -1.43 25.86 11.81
#